data_AF-A0A5B6UQG6-F1
#
_entry.id   AF-A0A5B6UQG6-F1
#
_cell.length_a   1.000
_cell.length_b   1.000
_cell.length_c   1.000
_cell.angle_alpha   90.00
_cell.angle_beta   90.00
_cell.angle_gamma   90.00
#
_symmetry.space_group_name_H-M   'P 1'
#
loop_
_entity.id
_entity.type
_entity.pdbx_description
1 polymer ?
#
loop_
_entity_poly.entity_id
_entity_poly.type
_entity_poly.pdbx_seq_one_letter_code
_entity_poly.pdbx_strand_id
1 'polypeptide(L)'
;MEGVTEPIKAEVVKVLLKAREVMLEIRNHMRTMGEAAGVPIEPESQTKLLDATMNMEGVLLAGVPGAGGFDAVFAVTLGDSSRNVTNAWSSHNVLALLVREDPQGVCLESGDPRCREITSAVSSVNMN
;
A
#
# COMPACT_ATOMS: atom_id res chain seq x y z
N MET A 1 13.51 27.59 17.40
CA MET A 1 12.49 27.40 16.35
C MET A 1 11.67 26.17 16.74
N GLU A 2 10.86 26.28 17.81
CA GLU A 2 10.21 25.12 18.46
C GLU A 2 8.69 25.30 18.70
N GLY A 3 8.11 26.44 18.34
CA GLY A 3 6.68 26.71 18.57
C GLY A 3 5.74 26.42 17.39
N VAL A 4 6.28 26.19 16.19
CA VAL A 4 5.48 26.01 14.95
C VAL A 4 5.12 24.54 14.71
N THR A 5 5.81 23.60 15.36
CA THR A 5 5.75 22.17 15.04
C THR A 5 4.51 21.47 15.58
N GLU A 6 4.06 21.81 16.79
CA GLU A 6 2.91 21.14 17.42
C GLU A 6 1.53 21.45 16.82
N PRO A 7 1.19 22.71 16.47
CA PRO A 7 -0.08 22.96 15.78
C PRO A 7 -0.13 22.27 14.40
N ILE A 8 1.01 22.17 13.69
CA ILE A 8 1.09 21.46 12.41
C ILE A 8 0.88 19.95 12.60
N LYS A 9 1.51 19.35 13.60
CA LYS A 9 1.33 17.92 13.92
C LYS A 9 -0.12 17.59 14.24
N ALA A 10 -0.81 18.43 15.02
CA ALA A 10 -2.21 18.22 15.37
C ALA A 10 -3.12 18.24 14.12
N GLU A 11 -2.91 19.17 13.20
CA GLU A 11 -3.71 19.24 11.97
C GLU A 11 -3.41 18.06 11.04
N VAL A 12 -2.14 17.63 10.92
CA VAL A 12 -1.79 16.42 10.15
C VAL A 12 -2.50 15.19 10.71
N VAL A 13 -2.48 14.98 12.03
CA VAL A 13 -3.17 13.85 12.66
C VAL A 13 -4.67 13.90 12.37
N LYS A 14 -5.29 15.08 12.45
CA LYS A 14 -6.71 15.25 12.13
C LYS A 14 -7.02 14.89 10.68
N VAL A 15 -6.18 15.30 9.73
CA VAL A 15 -6.34 14.94 8.31
C VAL A 15 -6.17 13.44 8.10
N LEU A 16 -5.20 12.80 8.75
CA LEU A 16 -4.98 11.35 8.67
C LEU A 16 -6.17 10.56 9.24
N LEU A 17 -6.72 11.00 10.38
CA LEU A 17 -7.95 10.40 10.94
C LEU A 17 -9.11 10.55 9.97
N LYS A 18 -9.25 11.73 9.34
CA LYS A 18 -10.31 11.94 8.35
C LYS A 18 -10.13 11.05 7.12
N ALA A 19 -8.90 10.88 6.64
CA ALA A 19 -8.60 9.97 5.53
C ALA A 19 -8.99 8.52 5.88
N ARG A 20 -8.70 8.09 7.12
CA ARG A 20 -9.10 6.77 7.62
C ARG A 20 -10.62 6.58 7.64
N GLU A 21 -11.38 7.57 8.11
CA GLU A 21 -12.85 7.55 8.09
C GLU A 21 -13.39 7.46 6.66
N VAL A 22 -12.90 8.31 5.76
CA VAL A 22 -13.32 8.34 4.35
C VAL A 22 -13.01 7.01 3.66
N MET A 23 -11.90 6.35 4.00
CA MET A 23 -11.60 5.02 3.45
C MET A 23 -12.61 3.96 3.88
N LEU A 24 -13.09 4.00 5.11
CA LEU A 24 -14.15 3.09 5.58
C LEU A 24 -15.47 3.35 4.83
N GLU A 25 -15.80 4.62 4.58
CA GLU A 25 -16.95 5.00 3.76
C GLU A 25 -16.81 4.52 2.31
N ILE A 26 -15.64 4.70 1.69
CA ILE A 26 -15.34 4.20 0.34
C ILE A 26 -15.56 2.68 0.28
N ARG A 27 -14.99 1.91 1.22
CA ARG A 27 -15.19 0.45 1.27
C ARG A 27 -16.66 0.08 1.39
N ASN A 28 -17.40 0.76 2.25
CA ASN A 28 -18.84 0.55 2.41
C ASN A 28 -19.59 0.80 1.09
N HIS A 29 -19.32 1.93 0.43
CA HIS A 29 -19.93 2.24 -0.86
C HIS A 29 -19.56 1.22 -1.95
N MET A 30 -18.31 0.78 -2.02
CA MET A 30 -17.87 -0.24 -2.98
C MET A 30 -18.58 -1.57 -2.73
N ARG A 31 -18.77 -1.97 -1.47
CA ARG A 31 -19.51 -3.18 -1.11
C ARG A 31 -20.98 -3.08 -1.50
N THR A 32 -21.67 -2.00 -1.11
CA THR A 32 -23.08 -1.76 -1.48
C THR A 32 -23.27 -1.71 -2.98
N MET A 33 -22.35 -1.08 -3.71
CA MET A 33 -22.38 -1.07 -5.18
C MET A 33 -22.24 -2.48 -5.76
N GLY A 34 -21.33 -3.30 -5.23
CA GLY A 34 -21.17 -4.69 -5.63
C GLY A 34 -22.42 -5.53 -5.37
N GLU A 35 -23.03 -5.37 -4.19
CA GLU A 35 -24.30 -6.03 -3.83
C GLU A 35 -25.43 -5.65 -4.80
N ALA A 36 -25.60 -4.35 -5.06
CA ALA A 36 -26.64 -3.85 -5.97
C ALA A 36 -26.45 -4.33 -7.42
N ALA A 37 -25.19 -4.45 -7.86
CA ALA A 37 -24.84 -4.91 -9.20
C ALA A 37 -24.72 -6.44 -9.32
N GLY A 38 -24.82 -7.20 -8.21
CA GLY A 38 -24.63 -8.65 -8.20
C GLY A 38 -23.20 -9.08 -8.55
N VAL A 39 -22.20 -8.22 -8.30
CA VAL A 39 -20.78 -8.48 -8.59
C VAL A 39 -19.92 -8.33 -7.33
N PRO A 40 -18.95 -9.21 -7.09
CA PRO A 40 -18.22 -9.24 -5.81
C PRO A 40 -17.05 -8.24 -5.79
N ILE A 41 -17.35 -6.94 -5.70
CA ILE A 41 -16.32 -5.86 -5.68
C ILE A 41 -15.46 -5.96 -4.42
N GLU A 42 -16.08 -5.99 -3.23
CA GLU A 42 -15.41 -6.34 -1.97
C GLU A 42 -16.09 -7.60 -1.40
N PRO A 43 -15.66 -8.80 -1.81
CA PRO A 43 -16.25 -10.05 -1.34
C PRO A 43 -16.19 -10.19 0.19
N GLU A 44 -17.03 -11.05 0.77
CA GLU A 44 -17.09 -11.25 2.22
C GLU A 44 -15.73 -11.68 2.82
N SER A 45 -14.96 -12.51 2.12
CA SER A 45 -13.61 -12.92 2.54
C SER A 45 -12.66 -11.73 2.62
N GLN A 46 -12.68 -10.83 1.63
CA GLN A 46 -11.88 -9.60 1.65
C GLN A 46 -12.36 -8.62 2.71
N THR A 47 -13.68 -8.50 2.90
CA THR A 47 -14.25 -7.68 3.97
C THR A 47 -13.69 -8.09 5.33
N LYS A 48 -13.73 -9.40 5.66
CA LYS A 48 -13.21 -9.92 6.94
C LYS A 48 -11.72 -9.66 7.12
N LEU A 49 -10.91 -9.91 6.09
CA LEU A 49 -9.47 -9.66 6.12
C LEU A 49 -9.16 -8.17 6.32
N LEU A 50 -9.84 -7.30 5.58
CA LEU A 50 -9.62 -5.87 5.59
C LEU A 50 -10.14 -5.21 6.87
N ASP A 51 -11.23 -5.71 7.46
CA ASP A 51 -11.71 -5.25 8.76
C ASP A 51 -10.73 -5.61 9.88
N ALA A 52 -10.20 -6.83 9.87
CA ALA A 52 -9.12 -7.20 10.77
C ALA A 52 -7.88 -6.32 10.55
N THR A 53 -7.51 -6.07 9.29
CA THR A 53 -6.36 -5.22 8.93
C THR A 53 -6.54 -3.77 9.39
N MET A 54 -7.72 -3.16 9.16
CA MET A 54 -8.01 -1.79 9.59
C MET A 54 -7.99 -1.60 11.12
N ASN A 55 -8.21 -2.68 11.88
CA ASN A 55 -8.14 -2.65 13.34
C ASN A 55 -6.71 -2.81 13.89
N MET A 56 -5.71 -3.04 13.03
CA MET A 56 -4.32 -3.17 13.46
C MET A 56 -3.68 -1.80 13.72
N GLU A 57 -2.83 -1.75 14.75
CA GLU A 57 -2.10 -0.53 15.10
C GLU A 57 -1.20 -0.06 13.96
N GLY A 58 -1.29 1.23 13.65
CA GLY A 58 -0.51 1.87 12.60
C GLY A 58 -1.02 1.63 11.17
N VAL A 59 -2.13 0.92 10.97
CA VAL A 59 -2.80 0.88 9.66
C VAL A 59 -3.64 2.15 9.49
N LEU A 60 -3.32 2.93 8.46
CA LEU A 60 -4.05 4.14 8.10
C LEU A 60 -5.23 3.80 7.16
N LEU A 61 -4.96 3.03 6.11
CA LEU A 61 -5.92 2.67 5.06
C LEU A 61 -5.73 1.20 4.71
N ALA A 62 -6.80 0.53 4.32
CA ALA A 62 -6.75 -0.76 3.65
C ALA A 62 -7.97 -0.88 2.73
N GLY A 63 -7.88 -1.67 1.67
CA GLY A 63 -8.98 -1.85 0.72
C GLY A 63 -8.67 -2.87 -0.38
N VAL A 64 -9.67 -3.10 -1.24
CA VAL A 64 -9.49 -3.85 -2.49
C VAL A 64 -9.19 -2.85 -3.62
N PRO A 65 -8.06 -2.96 -4.33
CA PRO A 65 -7.71 -2.05 -5.41
C PRO A 65 -8.46 -2.35 -6.71
N GLY A 66 -8.50 -1.37 -7.61
CA GLY A 66 -9.01 -1.55 -8.97
C GLY A 66 -10.49 -1.90 -9.04
N ALA A 67 -10.83 -2.90 -9.87
CA ALA A 67 -12.21 -3.34 -10.09
C ALA A 67 -12.80 -4.11 -8.89
N GLY A 68 -11.96 -4.56 -7.95
CA GLY A 68 -12.38 -5.40 -6.84
C GLY A 68 -12.10 -6.89 -7.05
N GLY A 69 -12.78 -7.74 -6.27
CA GLY A 69 -12.71 -9.19 -6.36
C GLY A 69 -11.72 -9.81 -5.37
N PHE A 70 -11.05 -10.88 -5.80
CA PHE A 70 -10.26 -11.75 -4.93
C PHE A 70 -8.74 -11.63 -5.14
N ASP A 71 -8.30 -10.85 -6.14
CA ASP A 71 -6.92 -10.87 -6.64
C ASP A 71 -5.93 -10.21 -5.67
N ALA A 72 -6.26 -9.00 -5.21
CA ALA A 72 -5.35 -8.21 -4.39
C ALA A 72 -6.07 -7.43 -3.30
N VAL A 73 -5.31 -7.06 -2.27
CA VAL A 73 -5.66 -6.07 -1.25
C VAL A 73 -4.48 -5.14 -1.05
N PHE A 74 -4.73 -3.94 -0.54
CA PHE A 74 -3.67 -3.01 -0.15
C PHE A 74 -3.84 -2.57 1.30
N ALA A 75 -2.73 -2.17 1.91
CA ALA A 75 -2.71 -1.47 3.19
C ALA A 75 -1.66 -0.36 3.14
N VAL A 76 -1.98 0.79 3.72
CA VAL A 76 -1.06 1.91 3.95
C VAL A 76 -0.82 1.99 5.45
N THR A 77 0.43 1.80 5.87
CA THR A 77 0.84 1.81 7.28
C THR A 77 1.72 3.01 7.61
N LEU A 78 1.67 3.44 8.87
CA LEU A 78 2.56 4.43 9.45
C LEU A 78 3.75 3.75 10.13
N GLY A 79 4.95 4.28 9.93
CA GLY A 79 6.18 3.73 10.54
C GLY A 79 6.45 2.28 10.16
N ASP A 80 6.92 1.49 11.14
CA ASP A 80 7.34 0.10 10.95
C ASP A 80 6.19 -0.93 11.13
N SER A 81 4.93 -0.47 11.17
CA SER A 81 3.75 -1.33 11.39
C SER A 81 3.49 -2.34 10.25
N SER A 82 4.15 -2.22 9.11
CA SER A 82 4.00 -3.12 7.96
C SER A 82 4.31 -4.58 8.30
N ARG A 83 5.24 -4.85 9.22
CA ARG A 83 5.61 -6.22 9.61
C ARG A 83 4.44 -6.99 10.24
N ASN A 84 3.64 -6.32 11.08
CA ASN A 84 2.50 -6.94 11.72
C ASN A 84 1.43 -7.32 10.68
N VAL A 85 1.17 -6.41 9.74
CA VAL A 85 0.23 -6.65 8.62
C VAL A 85 0.70 -7.82 7.77
N THR A 86 1.98 -7.83 7.36
CA THR A 86 2.57 -8.93 6.58
C THR A 86 2.43 -10.28 7.28
N ASN A 87 2.69 -10.34 8.60
CA ASN A 87 2.53 -11.55 9.37
C ASN A 87 1.08 -12.02 9.43
N ALA A 88 0.14 -11.11 9.69
CA ALA A 88 -1.29 -11.44 9.71
C ALA A 88 -1.77 -11.95 8.35
N TRP A 89 -1.42 -11.25 7.26
CA TRP A 89 -1.76 -11.64 5.89
C TRP A 89 -1.19 -13.01 5.49
N SER A 90 0.03 -13.34 5.91
CA SER A 90 0.65 -14.65 5.63
C SER A 90 -0.16 -15.81 6.21
N SER A 91 -0.82 -15.61 7.36
CA SER A 91 -1.69 -16.61 7.99
C SER A 91 -3.02 -16.80 7.25
N HIS A 92 -3.33 -15.90 6.31
CA HIS A 92 -4.50 -15.94 5.44
C HIS A 92 -4.14 -16.24 3.98
N ASN A 93 -2.93 -16.78 3.71
CA ASN A 93 -2.42 -17.05 2.37
C ASN A 93 -2.36 -15.81 1.45
N VAL A 94 -2.20 -14.62 2.04
CA VAL A 94 -2.02 -13.36 1.30
C VAL A 94 -0.54 -13.00 1.33
N LEU A 95 0.09 -12.94 0.15
CA LEU A 95 1.48 -12.53 0.00
C LEU A 95 1.58 -11.01 0.04
N ALA A 96 2.23 -10.47 1.07
CA ALA A 96 2.51 -9.04 1.14
C ALA A 96 3.67 -8.67 0.20
N LEU A 97 3.41 -7.75 -0.72
CA LEU A 97 4.43 -7.13 -1.57
C LEU A 97 4.68 -5.72 -1.04
N LEU A 98 5.86 -5.49 -0.45
CA LEU A 98 6.21 -4.16 0.03
C LEU A 98 6.48 -3.25 -1.17
N VAL A 99 5.61 -2.27 -1.35
CA VAL A 99 5.70 -1.29 -2.42
C VAL A 99 5.99 0.10 -1.85
N ARG A 100 6.58 0.95 -2.69
CA ARG A 100 6.71 2.38 -2.45
C ARG A 100 6.13 3.11 -3.65
N GLU A 101 5.74 4.36 -3.44
CA GLU A 101 5.36 5.24 -4.55
C GLU A 101 6.55 5.41 -5.51
N ASP A 102 6.24 5.41 -6.81
CA ASP A 102 7.21 5.65 -7.88
C ASP A 102 6.64 6.72 -8.84
N PRO A 103 7.19 7.94 -8.83
CA PRO A 103 6.68 9.04 -9.65
C PRO A 103 7.20 9.00 -11.09
N GLN A 104 8.14 8.12 -11.44
CA GLN A 104 8.86 8.19 -12.71
C GLN A 104 8.02 7.70 -13.92
N GLY A 105 7.00 6.88 -13.68
CA GLY A 105 6.15 6.35 -14.73
C GLY A 105 6.94 5.52 -15.75
N VAL A 106 6.78 5.82 -17.05
CA VAL A 106 7.49 5.11 -18.13
C VAL A 106 8.80 5.83 -18.45
N CYS A 107 9.91 5.10 -18.34
CA CYS A 107 11.26 5.60 -18.64
C CYS A 107 11.93 4.78 -19.75
N LEU A 108 12.74 5.43 -20.58
CA LEU A 108 13.64 4.75 -21.49
C LEU A 108 14.91 4.35 -20.73
N GLU A 109 15.22 3.06 -20.71
CA GLU A 109 16.47 2.57 -20.13
C GLU A 109 17.57 2.53 -21.19
N SER A 110 18.77 3.04 -20.85
CA SER A 110 19.93 3.05 -21.74
C SER A 110 20.59 1.67 -21.93
N GLY A 111 20.05 0.62 -21.32
CA GLY A 111 20.56 -0.75 -21.29
C GLY A 111 19.93 -1.55 -20.14
N ASP A 112 20.19 -2.86 -20.08
CA ASP A 112 19.62 -3.73 -19.04
C ASP A 112 20.11 -3.30 -17.64
N PRO A 113 19.22 -2.90 -16.72
CA PRO A 113 19.59 -2.43 -15.39
C PRO A 113 20.25 -3.52 -14.55
N ARG A 114 19.98 -4.81 -14.83
CA ARG A 114 20.63 -5.95 -14.17
C ARG A 114 22.10 -6.09 -14.55
N CYS A 115 22.52 -5.49 -15.68
CA CYS A 115 23.89 -5.57 -16.17
C CYS A 115 24.74 -4.37 -15.76
N ARG A 116 24.18 -3.34 -15.11
CA ARG A 116 24.88 -2.09 -14.78
C ARG A 116 26.17 -2.28 -13.99
N GLU A 117 26.15 -3.14 -12.97
CA GLU A 117 27.34 -3.44 -12.15
C GLU A 117 28.41 -4.21 -12.94
N ILE A 118 27.98 -5.10 -13.84
CA ILE A 118 28.88 -5.91 -14.68
C ILE A 118 29.58 -5.02 -15.71
N THR A 119 28.84 -4.15 -16.40
CA THR A 119 29.42 -3.27 -17.43
C THR A 119 30.41 -2.27 -16.82
N SER A 120 30.11 -1.71 -15.64
CA SER A 120 31.05 -0.87 -14.88
C SER A 120 32.34 -1.62 -14.51
N ALA A 121 32.23 -2.87 -14.05
CA ALA A 121 33.39 -3.67 -13.68
C ALA A 121 34.25 -4.02 -14.89
N VAL A 122 33.65 -4.40 -16.03
CA VAL A 122 34.39 -4.75 -17.26
C VAL A 122 35.11 -3.54 -17.85
N SER A 123 34.48 -2.35 -17.84
CA SER A 123 35.13 -1.11 -18.32
C SER A 123 36.33 -0.67 -17.47
N SER A 124 36.45 -1.16 -16.23
CA SER A 124 37.58 -0.86 -15.34
C SER A 124 38.78 -1.80 -15.52
N VAL A 125 38.64 -2.87 -16.30
CA VAL A 125 39.74 -3.78 -16.64
C VAL A 125 40.46 -3.24 -17.87
N ASN A 126 41.50 -2.41 -17.64
CA ASN A 126 42.50 -2.13 -18.67
C ASN A 126 43.36 -3.38 -18.86
N MET A 127 43.16 -4.09 -19.97
CA MET A 127 44.15 -5.04 -20.47
C MET A 127 45.31 -4.25 -21.10
N ASN A 128 46.43 -4.18 -20.38
CA ASN A 128 47.72 -3.81 -20.95
C ASN A 128 48.29 -4.97 -21.79
#